data_AF-W1XJL5-F1
#
_entry.id   AF-W1XJL5-F1
#
_cell.length_a   1.000
_cell.length_b   1.000
_cell.length_c   1.000
_cell.angle_alpha   90.00
_cell.angle_beta   90.00
_cell.angle_gamma   90.00
#
_symmetry.space_group_name_H-M   'P 1'
#
loop_
_entity.id
_entity.type
_entity.pdbx_description
1 polymer ?
#
loop_
_entity_poly.entity_id
_entity_poly.type
_entity_poly.pdbx_seq_one_letter_code
_entity_poly.pdbx_strand_id
1 'polypeptide(L)' 'DAKKHYDEDEEFAERARNYVVKLQSGDEYFREMWRKLVDITMTQNQITYDRLNVTLTRDDVMGESL' A
#
# COMPACT_ATOMS: atom_id res chain seq x y z
N ASP A 1 13.29 -9.79 2.88
CA ASP A 1 12.50 -10.46 1.83
C ASP A 1 11.13 -10.90 2.33
N ALA A 2 10.11 -10.05 2.19
CA ALA A 2 8.74 -10.40 2.55
C ALA A 2 8.15 -11.51 1.65
N LYS A 3 8.59 -11.57 0.39
CA LYS A 3 8.13 -12.57 -0.60
C LYS A 3 8.61 -13.99 -0.27
N LYS A 4 9.83 -14.11 0.26
CA LYS A 4 10.41 -15.41 0.61
C LYS A 4 9.74 -16.04 1.82
N HIS A 5 9.44 -15.23 2.84
CA HIS A 5 8.65 -15.66 4.00
C HIS A 5 7.19 -15.99 3.64
N TYR A 6 6.62 -15.34 2.64
CA TYR A 6 5.27 -15.69 2.16
C TYR A 6 5.21 -17.07 1.49
N ASP A 7 6.26 -17.43 0.73
CA ASP A 7 6.31 -18.73 0.05
C ASP A 7 6.74 -19.88 0.98
N GLU A 8 7.49 -19.60 2.05
CA GLU A 8 8.01 -20.60 3.00
C GLU A 8 7.09 -20.85 4.21
N ASP A 9 6.19 -19.93 4.54
CA ASP A 9 5.34 -20.00 5.74
C ASP A 9 3.84 -19.92 5.37
N GLU A 10 3.18 -21.08 5.41
CA GLU A 10 1.76 -21.25 5.09
C GLU A 10 0.84 -20.48 6.05
N GLU A 11 1.21 -20.38 7.34
CA GLU A 11 0.48 -19.58 8.33
C GLU A 11 0.65 -18.08 8.04
N PHE A 12 1.84 -17.65 7.63
CA PHE A 12 2.07 -16.27 7.21
C PHE A 12 1.25 -15.91 5.96
N ALA A 13 1.19 -16.81 4.99
CA ALA A 13 0.39 -16.63 3.78
C ALA A 13 -1.11 -16.57 4.09
N GLU A 14 -1.60 -17.41 5.00
CA GLU A 14 -3.00 -17.38 5.45
C GLU A 14 -3.32 -16.10 6.23
N ARG A 15 -2.43 -15.65 7.11
CA ARG A 15 -2.57 -14.37 7.82
C ARG A 15 -2.59 -13.18 6.86
N ALA A 16 -1.71 -13.16 5.87
CA ALA A 16 -1.66 -12.12 4.85
C ALA A 16 -2.97 -12.07 4.03
N ARG A 17 -3.52 -13.23 3.62
CA ARG A 17 -4.82 -13.30 2.95
C ARG A 17 -5.96 -12.79 3.85
N ASN A 18 -5.97 -13.20 5.12
CA ASN A 18 -6.95 -12.72 6.10
C ASN A 18 -6.87 -11.21 6.34
N TYR A 19 -5.67 -10.62 6.30
CA TYR A 19 -5.51 -9.16 6.40
C TYR A 19 -6.08 -8.42 5.20
N VAL A 20 -5.97 -8.97 3.99
CA VAL A 20 -6.61 -8.39 2.79
C VAL A 20 -8.13 -8.44 2.90
N VAL A 21 -8.69 -9.55 3.38
CA VAL A 21 -10.15 -9.68 3.61
C VAL A 21 -10.63 -8.69 4.68
N LYS A 22 -9.87 -8.52 5.78
CA LYS A 22 -10.19 -7.54 6.84
C LYS A 22 -10.10 -6.09 6.37
N LEU A 23 -9.15 -5.80 5.46
CA LEU A 23 -9.04 -4.50 4.82
C LEU A 23 -10.29 -4.22 3.95
N GLN A 24 -10.73 -5.22 3.18
CA GLN A 24 -11.93 -5.12 2.34
C GLN A 24 -13.23 -5.08 3.17
N SER A 25 -13.27 -5.69 4.36
CA SER A 25 -14.41 -5.61 5.27
C SER A 25 -14.55 -4.25 5.97
N GLY A 26 -13.62 -3.31 5.73
CA GLY A 26 -13.73 -1.92 6.16
C GLY A 26 -13.22 -1.63 7.57
N ASP A 27 -12.40 -2.51 8.14
CA ASP A 27 -11.80 -2.35 9.46
C ASP A 27 -10.86 -1.11 9.50
N GLU A 28 -11.15 -0.19 10.42
CA GLU A 28 -10.44 1.09 10.54
C GLU A 28 -8.95 0.90 10.85
N TYR A 29 -8.59 -0.11 11.65
CA TYR A 29 -7.20 -0.37 12.00
C TYR A 29 -6.37 -0.77 10.78
N PHE A 30 -6.92 -1.63 9.92
CA PHE A 30 -6.26 -2.03 8.67
C PHE A 30 -6.24 -0.91 7.64
N ARG A 31 -7.30 -0.10 7.57
CA ARG A 31 -7.35 1.07 6.69
C ARG A 31 -6.30 2.11 7.07
N GLU A 32 -6.05 2.33 8.36
CA GLU A 32 -5.00 3.25 8.82
C GLU A 32 -3.60 2.75 8.46
N MET A 33 -3.35 1.44 8.63
CA MET A 33 -2.09 0.83 8.24
C MET A 33 -1.86 0.89 6.73
N TRP A 34 -2.90 0.64 5.93
CA TRP A 34 -2.85 0.76 4.47
C TRP A 34 -2.61 2.21 4.04
N ARG A 35 -3.26 3.20 4.65
CA ARG A 35 -2.97 4.62 4.39
C ARG A 35 -1.52 4.98 4.67
N LYS A 36 -0.93 4.48 5.77
CA LYS A 36 0.51 4.69 6.06
C LYS A 36 1.41 4.12 4.97
N LEU A 37 1.12 2.90 4.50
CA LEU A 37 1.86 2.29 3.40
C LEU A 37 1.73 3.09 2.10
N VAL A 38 0.49 3.47 1.74
CA VAL A 38 0.22 4.30 0.56
C VAL A 38 0.93 5.65 0.68
N ASP A 39 0.89 6.31 1.84
CA ASP A 39 1.57 7.60 2.04
C ASP A 39 3.09 7.49 1.85
N ILE A 40 3.71 6.40 2.31
CA ILE A 40 5.14 6.15 2.09
C ILE A 40 5.40 5.97 0.59
N THR A 41 4.62 5.13 -0.09
CA THR A 41 4.76 4.90 -1.53
C THR A 41 4.54 6.19 -2.34
N MET A 42 3.52 6.98 -2.00
CA MET A 42 3.23 8.26 -2.65
C MET A 42 4.35 9.26 -2.45
N THR A 43 4.92 9.34 -1.25
CA THR A 43 6.05 10.23 -0.97
C THR A 43 7.29 9.85 -1.78
N GLN A 44 7.58 8.55 -1.88
CA GLN A 44 8.69 8.06 -2.70
C GLN A 44 8.46 8.32 -4.20
N ASN A 45 7.23 8.16 -4.68
CA ASN A 45 6.84 8.46 -6.05
C ASN A 45 6.94 9.97 -6.33
N GLN A 46 6.52 10.84 -5.40
CA GLN A 46 6.63 12.28 -5.55
C GLN A 46 8.08 12.72 -5.75
N ILE A 47 9.03 12.16 -4.98
CA ILE A 47 10.47 12.42 -5.18
C ILE A 47 10.92 12.06 -6.60
N THR A 48 10.33 11.01 -7.19
CA THR A 48 10.63 10.60 -8.56
C THR A 48 10.00 11.55 -9.58
N TYR A 49 8.75 11.96 -9.37
CA TYR A 49 8.07 12.95 -10.21
C TYR A 49 8.77 14.32 -10.18
N ASP A 50 9.21 14.77 -9.01
CA ASP A 50 9.97 16.01 -8.82
C ASP A 50 11.29 15.96 -9.59
N ARG A 51 12.00 14.81 -9.56
CA ARG A 51 13.24 14.62 -10.34
C ARG A 51 13.02 14.60 -11.85
N LEU A 52 11.85 14.16 -12.30
CA LEU A 52 11.47 14.12 -13.71
C LEU A 52 10.82 15.43 -14.18
N ASN A 53 10.73 16.45 -13.29
CA ASN A 53 10.11 17.74 -13.55
C ASN A 53 8.65 17.61 -14.04
N VAL A 54 7.93 16.62 -13.51
CA VAL A 54 6.54 16.35 -13.83
C VAL A 54 5.67 17.24 -12.95
N THR A 55 4.69 17.93 -13.54
CA THR A 55 3.76 18.84 -12.82
C THR A 55 2.64 18.10 -12.07
N LEU A 56 2.72 16.77 -11.96
CA LEU A 56 1.71 15.96 -11.27
C LEU A 56 1.89 16.13 -9.77
N THR A 57 0.85 16.65 -9.13
CA THR A 57 0.84 16.90 -7.69
C THR A 57 0.03 15.82 -6.97
N ARG A 58 0.16 15.73 -5.63
CA ARG A 58 -0.66 14.81 -4.80
C ARG A 58 -2.16 14.95 -5.07
N ASP A 59 -2.62 16.13 -5.49
CA ASP A 59 -4.03 16.43 -5.79
C ASP A 59 -4.51 15.83 -7.12
N ASP A 60 -3.59 15.48 -8.02
CA ASP A 60 -3.89 14.84 -9.30
C ASP A 60 -3.91 13.30 -9.19
N VAL A 61 -3.55 12.76 -8.02
CA VAL A 61 -3.44 11.32 -7.84
C VAL A 61 -4.80 10.71 -7.53
N MET A 62 -5.51 10.30 -8.58
CA MET A 62 -6.63 9.37 -8.47
C MET A 62 -6.10 7.94 -8.35
N GLY A 63 -6.05 7.41 -7.13
CA GLY A 63 -5.91 5.97 -6.95
C GLY A 63 -7.18 5.26 -7.40
N GLU A 64 -7.06 4.13 -8.10
CA GLU A 64 -8.18 3.25 -8.53
C GLU A 64 -9.03 2.68 -7.36
N SER A 65 -8.77 3.11 -6.13
CA SER A 65 -9.42 2.67 -4.89
C SER A 65 -10.31 3.76 -4.24
N LEU A 66 -10.62 4.85 -4.96
CA LEU A 66 -11.68 5.79 -4.56
C LEU A 66 -13.07 5.16 -4.69
#